data_AF-A0A3N2M9M1-F1
#
_entry.id   AF-A0A3N2M9M1-F1
#
_cell.length_a   1.000
_cell.length_b   1.000
_cell.length_c   1.000
_cell.angle_alpha   90.00
_cell.angle_beta   90.00
_cell.angle_gamma   90.00
#
_symmetry.space_group_name_H-M   'P 1'
#
loop_
_entity.id
_entity.type
_entity.pdbx_description
1 polymer ?
#
loop_
_entity_poly.entity_id
_entity_poly.type
_entity_poly.pdbx_seq_one_letter_code
_entity_poly.pdbx_strand_id
1 'polypeptide(L)'
;MNQTICDIEEDWDDYAYDHNYDLYDSLDYEDDPRNLTDRPSRFVKRHILPGLHPLIEEIRAKNGKAKMGEQLRCPMCGRWFVKKSYQQIFCTKSCKIKYHNKRQVWY
;
A
#
# COMPACT_ATOMS: atom_id res chain seq x y z
N MET A 1 41.91 -2.00 37.95
CA MET A 1 41.72 -1.07 36.82
C MET A 1 41.98 -1.85 35.54
N ASN A 2 40.91 -2.04 34.77
CA ASN A 2 40.81 -2.25 33.32
C ASN A 2 41.65 -3.40 32.74
N GLN A 3 41.09 -4.61 32.74
CA GLN A 3 40.23 -5.19 31.69
C GLN A 3 41.03 -5.66 30.46
N THR A 4 40.95 -6.97 30.29
CA THR A 4 41.54 -7.83 29.28
C THR A 4 40.98 -7.55 27.89
N ILE A 5 41.87 -7.64 26.91
CA ILE A 5 41.58 -7.72 25.47
C ILE A 5 40.57 -8.85 25.25
N CYS A 6 39.38 -8.50 24.76
CA CYS A 6 38.48 -9.44 24.12
C CYS A 6 38.46 -9.06 22.65
N ASP A 7 39.26 -9.80 21.88
CA ASP A 7 39.16 -9.90 20.44
C ASP A 7 37.74 -10.35 20.09
N ILE A 8 36.96 -9.44 19.52
CA ILE A 8 35.70 -9.78 18.87
C ILE A 8 36.07 -9.98 17.40
N GLU A 9 36.22 -11.25 17.02
CA GLU A 9 36.20 -11.67 15.63
C GLU A 9 34.83 -11.25 15.06
N GLU A 10 34.82 -10.15 14.29
CA GLU A 10 33.65 -9.76 13.51
C GLU A 10 33.54 -10.73 12.31
N ASP A 11 32.81 -11.80 12.54
CA ASP A 11 32.30 -12.74 11.54
C ASP A 11 31.28 -12.00 10.64
N TRP A 12 31.79 -11.29 9.62
CA TRP A 12 30.98 -10.68 8.57
C TRP A 12 30.52 -11.76 7.58
N ASP A 13 29.63 -12.62 8.07
CA ASP A 13 29.04 -13.72 7.32
C ASP A 13 28.02 -13.19 6.28
N ASP A 14 28.53 -13.01 5.06
CA ASP A 14 28.03 -13.69 3.85
C ASP A 14 26.63 -13.36 3.29
N TYR A 15 26.17 -12.09 3.37
CA TYR A 15 25.14 -11.60 2.44
C TYR A 15 25.76 -11.21 1.09
N ALA A 16 26.27 -12.21 0.37
CA ALA A 16 26.45 -12.13 -1.07
C ALA A 16 25.08 -11.76 -1.69
N TYR A 17 24.97 -10.51 -2.15
CA TYR A 17 23.82 -10.04 -2.91
C TYR A 17 23.84 -10.77 -4.26
N ASP A 18 23.11 -11.88 -4.34
CA ASP A 18 22.93 -12.66 -5.56
C ASP A 18 22.22 -11.79 -6.61
N HIS A 19 23.04 -11.16 -7.45
CA HIS A 19 22.62 -10.51 -8.69
C HIS A 19 22.21 -11.59 -9.69
N ASN A 20 21.02 -12.17 -9.50
CA ASN A 20 20.46 -13.09 -10.50
C ASN A 20 18.93 -12.98 -10.61
N TYR A 21 18.45 -11.82 -11.06
CA TYR A 21 17.05 -11.64 -11.49
C TYR A 21 16.91 -11.15 -12.95
N ASP A 22 17.94 -11.34 -13.78
CA ASP A 22 17.88 -11.03 -15.22
C ASP A 22 18.00 -12.28 -16.11
N LEU A 23 17.66 -13.47 -15.59
CA LEU A 23 17.68 -14.72 -16.36
C LEU A 23 16.41 -15.57 -16.16
N TYR A 24 15.25 -15.00 -16.49
CA TYR A 24 14.14 -15.82 -16.98
C TYR A 24 13.77 -15.35 -18.38
N ASP A 25 14.52 -15.91 -19.31
CA ASP A 25 14.23 -16.02 -20.72
C ASP A 25 12.84 -16.65 -20.92
N SER A 26 12.04 -15.97 -21.74
CA SER A 26 11.08 -16.52 -22.70
C SER A 26 10.69 -17.98 -22.51
N LEU A 27 9.60 -18.22 -21.77
CA LEU A 27 8.76 -19.38 -22.00
C LEU A 27 7.35 -18.90 -22.26
N ASP A 28 6.92 -19.16 -23.49
CA ASP A 28 5.58 -18.98 -24.03
C ASP A 28 4.55 -19.60 -23.07
N TYR A 29 4.03 -18.78 -22.15
CA TYR A 29 2.82 -19.11 -21.43
C TYR A 29 1.67 -18.68 -22.34
N GLU A 30 1.12 -19.69 -23.00
CA GLU A 30 -0.18 -19.69 -23.65
C GLU A 30 -1.12 -18.67 -23.01
N ASP A 31 -1.73 -17.87 -23.87
CA ASP A 31 -2.83 -16.94 -23.68
C ASP A 31 -3.93 -17.57 -22.80
N ASP A 32 -3.71 -17.65 -21.47
CA ASP A 32 -4.71 -18.11 -20.52
C ASP A 32 -5.73 -16.98 -20.39
N PRO A 33 -6.97 -17.14 -20.90
CA PRO A 33 -7.97 -16.07 -20.88
C PRO A 33 -8.41 -15.70 -19.45
N ARG A 34 -7.90 -16.39 -18.42
CA ARG A 34 -8.12 -16.06 -17.00
C ARG A 34 -7.02 -15.17 -16.41
N ASN A 35 -5.91 -14.96 -17.11
CA ASN A 35 -4.84 -14.05 -16.70
C ASN A 35 -5.01 -12.67 -17.38
N LEU A 36 -6.22 -12.14 -17.26
CA LEU A 36 -6.47 -10.72 -17.50
C LEU A 36 -5.79 -9.96 -16.37
N THR A 37 -4.50 -9.67 -16.50
CA THR A 37 -3.87 -8.72 -15.58
C THR A 37 -4.69 -7.43 -15.69
N ASP A 38 -5.28 -6.96 -14.60
CA ASP A 38 -5.97 -5.67 -14.49
C ASP A 38 -4.98 -4.48 -14.66
N ARG A 39 -3.90 -4.68 -15.43
CA ARG A 39 -2.87 -3.71 -15.72
C ARG A 39 -3.28 -2.99 -17.00
N PRO A 40 -3.82 -1.77 -16.90
CA PRO A 40 -4.38 -1.11 -18.06
C PRO A 40 -3.27 -0.75 -19.06
N SER A 41 -3.62 -0.92 -20.33
CA SER A 41 -2.78 -0.60 -21.47
C SER A 41 -2.24 0.83 -21.38
N ARG A 42 -0.97 1.02 -21.78
CA ARG A 42 -0.32 2.34 -21.88
C ARG A 42 -1.11 3.33 -22.75
N PHE A 43 -1.99 2.82 -23.61
CA PHE A 43 -2.75 3.59 -24.60
C PHE A 43 -4.09 4.11 -24.11
N VAL A 44 -4.54 3.76 -22.89
CA VAL A 44 -5.81 4.29 -22.43
C VAL A 44 -5.65 5.74 -21.97
N LYS A 45 -6.26 6.66 -22.73
CA LYS A 45 -6.40 8.07 -22.34
C LYS A 45 -7.14 8.12 -20.99
N ARG A 46 -6.42 8.53 -19.95
CA ARG A 46 -6.96 8.75 -18.61
C ARG A 46 -8.01 9.86 -18.68
N HIS A 47 -9.29 9.53 -18.74
CA HIS A 47 -10.31 10.53 -18.43
C HIS A 47 -10.20 10.82 -16.93
N ILE A 48 -9.67 11.99 -16.60
CA ILE A 48 -9.59 12.49 -15.23
C ILE A 48 -11.03 12.81 -14.82
N LEU A 49 -11.72 11.85 -14.22
CA LEU A 49 -12.98 12.14 -13.53
C LEU A 49 -12.70 13.21 -12.45
N PRO A 50 -13.69 14.07 -12.16
CA PRO A 50 -13.55 15.05 -11.10
C PRO A 50 -13.09 14.33 -9.84
N GLY A 51 -11.99 14.83 -9.27
CA GLY A 51 -11.39 14.27 -8.07
C GLY A 51 -12.44 14.04 -6.98
N LEU A 52 -12.17 13.06 -6.12
CA LEU A 52 -13.03 12.78 -4.98
C LEU A 52 -13.30 14.08 -4.18
N HIS A 53 -14.54 14.27 -3.72
CA HIS A 53 -14.96 15.53 -3.09
C HIS A 53 -13.97 15.98 -1.98
N PRO A 54 -13.59 17.28 -1.89
CA PRO A 54 -12.57 17.75 -0.95
C PRO A 54 -12.79 17.33 0.51
N LEU A 55 -14.05 17.36 0.97
CA LEU A 55 -14.42 16.90 2.32
C LEU A 55 -13.97 15.46 2.64
N ILE A 56 -13.95 14.58 1.64
CA ILE A 56 -13.54 13.18 1.82
C ILE A 56 -12.03 13.10 2.12
N GLU A 57 -11.22 13.90 1.43
CA GLU A 57 -9.78 14.00 1.68
C GLU A 57 -9.48 14.69 3.02
N GLU A 58 -10.23 15.74 3.38
CA GLU A 58 -10.07 16.40 4.68
C GLU A 58 -10.33 15.44 5.85
N ILE A 59 -11.43 14.67 5.79
CA ILE A 59 -11.75 13.67 6.82
C ILE A 59 -10.66 12.59 6.85
N ARG A 60 -10.21 12.11 5.69
CA ARG A 60 -9.12 11.13 5.60
C ARG A 60 -7.84 11.66 6.26
N ALA A 61 -7.45 12.90 5.97
CA ALA A 61 -6.25 13.53 6.53
C ALA A 61 -6.36 13.70 8.06
N LYS A 62 -7.53 14.13 8.57
CA LYS A 62 -7.82 14.20 10.01
C LYS A 62 -7.69 12.83 10.68
N ASN A 63 -8.32 11.80 10.11
CA ASN A 63 -8.25 10.43 10.63
C ASN A 63 -6.82 9.87 10.61
N GLY A 64 -5.99 10.27 9.64
CA GLY A 64 -4.57 9.88 9.59
C GLY A 64 -3.76 10.41 10.77
N LYS A 65 -4.07 11.62 11.25
CA LYS A 65 -3.39 12.28 12.38
C LYS A 65 -3.93 11.88 13.77
N ALA A 66 -5.14 11.34 13.81
CA ALA A 66 -5.81 10.90 15.04
C ALA A 66 -5.05 9.79 15.78
N LYS A 67 -5.11 9.78 17.12
CA LYS A 67 -4.52 8.72 17.95
C LYS A 67 -5.43 7.49 18.02
N MET A 68 -4.86 6.37 18.48
CA MET A 68 -5.67 5.16 18.74
C MET A 68 -6.69 5.41 19.85
N GLY A 69 -7.85 4.75 19.75
CA GLY A 69 -8.95 4.90 20.71
C GLY A 69 -9.90 6.06 20.43
N GLU A 70 -9.56 6.99 19.53
CA GLU A 70 -10.44 8.11 19.17
C GLU A 70 -11.64 7.65 18.31
N GLN A 71 -12.80 8.30 18.51
CA GLN A 71 -13.95 8.15 17.64
C GLN A 71 -13.80 9.04 16.40
N LEU A 72 -13.87 8.41 15.23
CA LEU A 72 -13.64 9.03 13.94
C LEU A 72 -14.82 8.80 12.99
N ARG A 73 -14.96 9.68 12.00
CA ARG A 73 -15.95 9.54 10.95
C ARG A 73 -15.33 8.91 9.71
N CYS A 74 -15.98 7.91 9.13
CA CYS A 74 -15.48 7.31 7.90
C CYS A 74 -15.61 8.28 6.73
N PRO A 75 -14.52 8.55 5.97
CA PRO A 75 -14.56 9.48 4.84
C PRO A 75 -15.49 9.01 3.70
N MET A 76 -15.81 7.71 3.61
CA MET A 76 -16.61 7.16 2.51
C MET A 76 -18.09 7.00 2.82
N CYS A 77 -18.43 6.44 3.99
CA CYS A 77 -19.81 6.14 4.36
C CYS A 77 -20.36 7.05 5.47
N GLY A 78 -19.52 7.91 6.05
CA GLY A 78 -19.92 8.86 7.07
C GLY A 78 -20.22 8.25 8.45
N ARG A 79 -20.10 6.92 8.63
CA ARG A 79 -20.33 6.23 9.90
C ARG A 79 -19.21 6.49 10.90
N TRP A 80 -19.56 6.52 12.18
CA TRP A 80 -18.60 6.61 13.28
C TRP A 80 -17.92 5.27 13.55
N PHE A 81 -16.64 5.29 13.87
CA PHE A 81 -15.88 4.11 14.27
C PHE A 81 -14.73 4.50 15.22
N VAL A 82 -14.30 3.55 16.06
CA VAL A 82 -13.14 3.74 16.95
C VAL A 82 -11.88 3.29 16.24
N LYS A 83 -10.82 4.11 16.30
CA LYS A 83 -9.52 3.80 15.70
C LYS A 83 -8.82 2.69 16.49
N LYS A 84 -8.70 1.49 15.92
CA LYS A 84 -8.05 0.33 16.56
C LYS A 84 -6.57 0.20 16.24
N SER A 85 -6.11 0.82 15.15
CA SER A 85 -4.71 0.81 14.71
C SER A 85 -4.32 2.18 14.17
N TYR A 86 -3.05 2.57 14.32
CA TYR A 86 -2.51 3.82 13.78
C TYR A 86 -2.78 4.01 12.28
N GLN A 87 -2.78 2.93 11.51
CA GLN A 87 -3.02 2.95 10.06
C GLN A 87 -4.52 2.92 9.68
N GLN A 88 -5.41 2.71 10.64
CA GLN A 88 -6.84 2.60 10.36
C GLN A 88 -7.46 3.98 10.10
N ILE A 89 -7.82 4.23 8.84
CA ILE A 89 -8.44 5.49 8.39
C ILE A 89 -9.92 5.32 8.07
N PHE A 90 -10.34 4.10 7.76
CA PHE A 90 -11.71 3.75 7.34
C PHE A 90 -12.36 2.82 8.36
N CYS A 91 -13.70 2.84 8.40
CA CYS A 91 -14.45 1.95 9.28
C CYS A 91 -14.36 0.47 8.85
N THR A 92 -14.21 0.20 7.54
CA THR A 92 -14.15 -1.14 6.98
C THR A 92 -13.16 -1.23 5.81
N LYS A 93 -12.67 -2.45 5.53
CA LYS A 93 -11.87 -2.75 4.34
C LYS A 93 -12.62 -2.40 3.06
N SER A 94 -13.93 -2.64 3.00
CA SER A 94 -14.77 -2.28 1.85
C SER A 94 -14.78 -0.77 1.57
N CYS A 95 -14.84 0.07 2.61
CA CYS A 95 -14.74 1.52 2.44
C CYS A 95 -13.36 1.94 1.94
N LYS A 96 -12.29 1.31 2.44
CA LYS A 96 -10.93 1.52 1.94
C LYS A 96 -10.82 1.19 0.44
N ILE A 97 -11.32 0.02 0.02
CA ILE A 97 -11.31 -0.40 -1.38
C ILE A 97 -12.14 0.56 -2.23
N LYS A 98 -13.37 0.89 -1.83
CA LYS A 98 -14.23 1.85 -2.55
C LYS A 98 -13.57 3.22 -2.70
N TYR A 99 -12.87 3.68 -1.66
CA TYR A 99 -12.09 4.92 -1.72
C TYR A 99 -10.98 4.83 -2.76
N HIS A 100 -10.19 3.76 -2.73
CA HIS A 100 -9.11 3.56 -3.69
C HIS A 100 -9.63 3.38 -5.11
N ASN A 101 -10.67 2.57 -5.35
CA ASN A 101 -11.25 2.37 -6.69
C ASN A 101 -11.86 3.65 -7.26
N LYS A 102 -12.53 4.47 -6.44
CA LYS A 102 -13.01 5.78 -6.92
C LYS A 102 -11.87 6.73 -7.27
N ARG A 103 -10.71 6.57 -6.64
CA ARG A 103 -9.51 7.38 -6.88
C ARG A 103 -8.64 6.81 -8.01
N GLN A 104 -8.69 5.50 -8.17
CA GLN A 104 -8.05 4.70 -9.20
C GLN A 104 -9.05 4.51 -10.33
N VAL A 105 -9.28 5.58 -11.08
CA VAL A 105 -9.91 5.47 -12.40
C VAL A 105 -8.86 4.84 -13.30
N TRP A 106 -8.90 3.51 -13.39
CA TRP A 106 -8.25 2.74 -14.44
C TRP A 106 -9.34 2.40 -15.46
N TYR A 107 -9.00 2.57 -16.75
CA TYR A 107 -9.80 2.05 -17.85
C TYR A 107 -9.18 0.74 -18.31
#